data_AF-A0A157RAB7-F1
#
_entry.id   AF-A0A157RAB7-F1
#
_cell.length_a   1.000
_cell.length_b   1.000
_cell.length_c   1.000
_cell.angle_alpha   90.00
_cell.angle_beta   90.00
_cell.angle_gamma   90.00
#
_symmetry.space_group_name_H-M   'P 1'
#
loop_
_entity.id
_entity.type
_entity.pdbx_description
1 polymer ?
#
loop_
_entity_poly.entity_id
_entity_poly.type
_entity_poly.pdbx_seq_one_letter_code
_entity_poly.pdbx_strand_id
1 'polypeptide(L)'
;MILSVLGRLSGLALLAAVWQADAAPALLCSTHATPPSCTSPQTGPEVAVDAPAGQWQRWEMDGGSHAYAISLFGPDGTLLRYWPGAHNGTQDLAWVTPAAGVYRLQAQLLDFETAPAPRWTLRQQTPAAPAAGCAGDAAHTRLQSPALQQLHKQLAQADAAQATALMSAFWQGIQTRGAPLLEATAHPDEVLVTFLWRAPSGTEGQPHCVTLDWAMRSESSVDLQPLPGSDLWHASVMLPRGAKLSYQLVVDPQLPAAAPHAVGSREQRMQGRAVATQRDTLNPQRWHAGAAGLDAAGPAALHAQRSVLEIPQDGELRNVARDLPSQALTEGTLHHWRFHSALMQDARSLSLYLPKGNQAPGSLPLLVLFDREPYLARTRIDAQLDQWIRQRLVPPMAMLLVSNPSRAARGQELPPDHPAFGRMLTAELLPSIRHRYPQLTQQAAQTVVAGSSYGGLAAGWLGWSHPEVFGKVLSLSGSYWWAPSDATARWAERDWVIRQIAQGPLKPVRWFLSYGLLERGVQGAGGIVDNNRHLRNVLQAKGYPVTTHEYGGGHDYYVWGDEILLGLQTLLETGPR
;
A
#
# COMPACT_ATOMS: atom_id res chain seq x y z
N MET A 1 -33.09 -54.35 -24.83
CA MET A 1 -31.73 -53.89 -25.22
C MET A 1 -31.83 -52.38 -25.44
N ILE A 2 -31.59 -51.55 -24.42
CA ILE A 2 -30.26 -51.06 -23.95
C ILE A 2 -29.64 -50.16 -25.06
N LEU A 3 -29.25 -48.88 -24.93
CA LEU A 3 -28.82 -47.95 -23.85
C LEU A 3 -29.15 -46.52 -24.38
N SER A 4 -29.87 -45.66 -23.66
CA SER A 4 -29.40 -44.51 -22.85
C SER A 4 -29.21 -43.15 -23.56
N VAL A 5 -30.14 -42.23 -23.25
CA VAL A 5 -29.95 -40.77 -23.22
C VAL A 5 -29.88 -40.39 -21.74
N LEU A 6 -28.85 -39.65 -21.30
CA LEU A 6 -28.79 -38.70 -20.15
C LEU A 6 -27.39 -38.63 -19.49
N GLY A 7 -26.99 -37.39 -19.13
CA GLY A 7 -25.85 -37.06 -18.27
C GLY A 7 -24.62 -36.56 -19.05
N ARG A 8 -23.97 -35.45 -18.71
CA ARG A 8 -23.61 -35.02 -17.35
C ARG A 8 -23.33 -33.51 -17.26
N LEU A 9 -23.91 -32.91 -16.23
CA LEU A 9 -23.29 -31.88 -15.40
C LEU A 9 -21.91 -32.37 -14.92
N SER A 10 -20.88 -31.53 -15.01
CA SER A 10 -19.73 -31.65 -14.10
C SER A 10 -18.96 -30.34 -14.04
N GLY A 11 -18.84 -29.82 -12.81
CA GLY A 11 -18.20 -28.56 -12.49
C GLY A 11 -16.68 -28.61 -12.66
N LEU A 12 -16.14 -27.42 -12.92
CA LEU A 12 -14.72 -27.15 -12.79
C LEU A 12 -14.37 -27.07 -11.31
N ALA A 13 -14.01 -28.22 -10.74
CA ALA A 13 -13.21 -28.28 -9.53
C ALA A 13 -11.82 -27.72 -9.86
N LEU A 14 -11.43 -26.61 -9.21
CA LEU A 14 -10.02 -26.26 -9.07
C LEU A 14 -9.35 -27.41 -8.30
N LEU A 15 -8.63 -28.26 -9.02
CA LEU A 15 -7.66 -29.16 -8.42
C LEU A 15 -6.56 -28.30 -7.80
N ALA A 16 -6.57 -28.22 -6.46
CA ALA A 16 -5.40 -27.90 -5.68
C ALA A 16 -4.33 -28.95 -6.00
N ALA A 17 -3.41 -28.62 -6.91
CA ALA A 17 -2.21 -29.39 -7.10
C ALA A 17 -1.33 -29.18 -5.86
N VAL A 18 -1.45 -30.10 -4.90
CA VAL A 18 -0.47 -30.30 -3.84
C VAL A 18 0.82 -30.73 -4.53
N TRP A 19 1.70 -29.77 -4.82
CA TRP A 19 3.09 -30.05 -5.12
C TRP A 19 3.78 -30.47 -3.82
N GLN A 20 3.78 -31.77 -3.53
CA GLN A 20 4.90 -32.37 -2.81
C GLN A 20 6.05 -32.51 -3.82
N ALA A 21 6.72 -31.41 -4.12
CA ALA A 21 8.08 -31.49 -4.61
C ALA A 21 8.95 -31.80 -3.40
N ASP A 22 9.86 -32.77 -3.53
CA ASP A 22 10.97 -33.00 -2.60
C ASP A 22 11.82 -31.72 -2.51
N ALA A 23 11.37 -30.78 -1.67
CA ALA A 23 12.14 -29.61 -1.31
C ALA A 23 13.33 -30.11 -0.49
N ALA A 24 14.54 -29.68 -0.87
CA ALA A 24 15.71 -29.82 0.00
C ALA A 24 15.31 -29.42 1.43
N PRO A 25 15.70 -30.18 2.46
CA PRO A 25 15.21 -29.96 3.81
C PRO A 25 15.47 -28.51 4.19
N ALA A 26 14.41 -27.80 4.60
CA ALA A 26 14.53 -26.44 5.09
C ALA A 26 15.63 -26.41 6.16
N LEU A 27 16.59 -25.50 6.01
CA LEU A 27 17.66 -25.34 6.99
C LEU A 27 17.02 -25.04 8.35
N LEU A 28 17.19 -25.94 9.32
CA LEU A 28 16.62 -25.82 10.65
C LEU A 28 17.49 -24.91 11.51
N CYS A 29 17.01 -23.70 11.73
CA CYS A 29 17.57 -22.76 12.69
C CYS A 29 17.04 -23.06 14.09
N SER A 30 17.89 -23.57 14.98
CA SER A 30 17.57 -23.62 16.40
C SER A 30 17.92 -22.30 17.07
N THR A 31 16.92 -21.70 17.71
CA THR A 31 17.10 -20.46 18.47
C THR A 31 17.17 -20.68 19.99
N HIS A 32 17.13 -21.94 20.42
CA HIS A 32 17.25 -22.33 21.84
C HIS A 32 18.68 -22.21 22.37
N ALA A 33 19.68 -22.15 21.48
CA ALA A 33 21.08 -22.03 21.85
C ALA A 33 21.49 -20.56 22.10
N THR A 34 22.45 -20.35 22.99
CA THR A 34 23.16 -19.06 23.17
C THR A 34 24.62 -19.23 22.76
N PRO A 35 25.07 -18.65 21.63
CA PRO A 35 24.30 -17.86 20.66
C PRO A 35 23.38 -18.74 19.77
N PRO A 36 22.34 -18.16 19.14
CA PRO A 36 21.47 -18.89 18.21
C PRO A 36 22.27 -19.53 17.08
N SER A 37 21.86 -20.70 16.60
CA SER A 37 22.60 -21.44 15.57
C SER A 37 22.61 -20.77 14.18
N CYS A 38 21.87 -19.68 13.99
CA CYS A 38 21.67 -19.00 12.70
C CYS A 38 22.11 -17.52 12.67
N THR A 39 23.21 -17.18 13.33
CA THR A 39 23.83 -15.84 13.15
C THR A 39 24.38 -15.63 11.73
N SER A 40 24.64 -16.71 10.98
CA SER A 40 25.08 -16.65 9.58
C SER A 40 23.89 -16.65 8.61
N PRO A 41 23.94 -15.86 7.53
CA PRO A 41 22.89 -15.85 6.52
C PRO A 41 22.66 -17.23 5.89
N GLN A 42 21.39 -17.64 5.78
CA GLN A 42 20.96 -18.88 5.14
C GLN A 42 20.48 -18.58 3.72
N THR A 43 20.81 -19.43 2.75
CA THR A 43 20.40 -19.22 1.35
C THR A 43 19.43 -20.31 0.92
N GLY A 44 18.28 -19.95 0.38
CA GLY A 44 17.28 -20.92 -0.09
C GLY A 44 15.87 -20.34 -0.14
N PRO A 45 14.92 -21.03 -0.80
CA PRO A 45 13.53 -20.58 -0.90
C PRO A 45 12.75 -20.69 0.42
N GLU A 46 13.28 -21.45 1.40
CA GLU A 46 12.65 -21.68 2.69
C GLU A 46 13.69 -21.72 3.81
N VAL A 47 13.33 -21.23 4.99
CA VAL A 47 14.07 -21.43 6.25
C VAL A 47 13.11 -21.84 7.36
N ALA A 48 13.52 -22.81 8.18
CA ALA A 48 12.77 -23.28 9.34
C ALA A 48 13.39 -22.74 10.62
N VAL A 49 12.57 -22.34 11.59
CA VAL A 49 13.01 -21.66 12.82
C VAL A 49 12.32 -22.30 14.01
N ASP A 50 13.08 -23.01 14.84
CA ASP A 50 12.61 -23.53 16.13
C ASP A 50 12.75 -22.44 17.20
N ALA A 51 11.62 -21.98 17.72
CA ALA A 51 11.52 -20.86 18.65
C ALA A 51 10.55 -21.14 19.81
N PRO A 52 10.83 -20.66 21.04
CA PRO A 52 9.89 -20.72 22.14
C PRO A 52 8.72 -19.75 21.92
N ALA A 53 7.63 -19.93 22.69
CA ALA A 53 6.51 -19.01 22.70
C ALA A 53 6.90 -17.63 23.27
N GLY A 54 6.21 -16.57 22.83
CA GLY A 54 6.38 -15.21 23.33
C GLY A 54 7.70 -14.55 22.94
N GLN A 55 8.36 -15.02 21.88
CA GLN A 55 9.57 -14.40 21.35
C GLN A 55 9.24 -13.43 20.23
N TRP A 56 9.82 -12.24 20.31
CA TRP A 56 9.97 -11.35 19.19
C TRP A 56 11.03 -11.90 18.24
N GLN A 57 10.67 -12.03 16.97
CA GLN A 57 11.53 -12.48 15.89
C GLN A 57 11.66 -11.36 14.86
N ARG A 58 12.89 -10.93 14.54
CA ARG A 58 13.19 -10.04 13.42
C ARG A 58 14.09 -10.75 12.43
N TRP A 59 13.60 -10.90 11.22
CA TRP A 59 14.30 -11.49 10.10
C TRP A 59 14.44 -10.49 8.98
N GLU A 60 15.45 -10.71 8.17
CA GLU A 60 15.68 -9.98 6.94
C GLU A 60 15.80 -10.98 5.80
N MET A 61 15.06 -10.75 4.71
CA MET A 61 15.17 -11.52 3.47
C MET A 61 15.73 -10.60 2.38
N ASP A 62 16.87 -10.98 1.80
CA ASP A 62 17.47 -10.31 0.64
C ASP A 62 17.22 -11.11 -0.64
N GLY A 63 16.34 -10.57 -1.50
CA GLY A 63 16.03 -11.13 -2.82
C GLY A 63 16.90 -10.58 -3.96
N GLY A 64 17.94 -9.79 -3.62
CA GLY A 64 18.72 -9.03 -4.61
C GLY A 64 17.81 -8.08 -5.38
N SER A 65 17.92 -8.05 -6.71
CA SER A 65 17.07 -7.19 -7.55
C SER A 65 15.76 -7.83 -8.00
N HIS A 66 15.25 -8.83 -7.26
CA HIS A 66 13.96 -9.49 -7.51
C HIS A 66 13.00 -9.30 -6.34
N ALA A 67 11.70 -9.37 -6.64
CA ALA A 67 10.64 -9.33 -5.66
C ALA A 67 10.22 -10.76 -5.29
N TYR A 68 9.97 -10.97 -4.00
CA TYR A 68 9.44 -12.21 -3.46
C TYR A 68 8.23 -11.91 -2.57
N ALA A 69 7.17 -12.70 -2.70
CA ALA A 69 6.16 -12.78 -1.65
C ALA A 69 6.67 -13.73 -0.55
N ILE A 70 6.33 -13.44 0.71
CA ILE A 70 6.82 -14.22 1.85
C ILE A 70 5.66 -14.72 2.69
N SER A 71 5.68 -16.01 3.01
CA SER A 71 4.69 -16.69 3.84
C SER A 71 5.35 -17.18 5.14
N LEU A 72 4.69 -16.97 6.28
CA LEU A 72 5.09 -17.52 7.58
C LEU A 72 4.07 -18.56 8.03
N PHE A 73 4.52 -19.80 8.20
CA PHE A 73 3.71 -20.89 8.75
C PHE A 73 4.08 -21.14 10.22
N GLY A 74 3.07 -21.41 11.04
CA GLY A 74 3.22 -21.85 12.42
C GLY A 74 3.56 -23.34 12.54
N PRO A 75 3.84 -23.82 13.77
CA PRO A 75 4.17 -25.22 14.03
C PRO A 75 3.09 -26.24 13.65
N ASP A 76 1.83 -25.79 13.60
CA ASP A 76 0.66 -26.57 13.19
C ASP A 76 0.40 -26.52 11.67
N GLY A 77 1.22 -25.79 10.91
CA GLY A 77 1.04 -25.55 9.48
C GLY A 77 0.09 -24.39 9.14
N THR A 78 -0.47 -23.68 10.13
CA THR A 78 -1.32 -22.51 9.89
C THR A 78 -0.51 -21.37 9.28
N LEU A 79 -1.02 -20.73 8.23
CA LEU A 79 -0.40 -19.54 7.63
C LEU A 79 -0.69 -18.30 8.49
N LEU A 80 0.32 -17.85 9.25
CA LEU A 80 0.21 -16.80 10.27
C LEU A 80 0.42 -15.38 9.74
N ARG A 81 1.32 -15.22 8.75
CA ARG A 81 1.63 -13.92 8.11
C ARG A 81 1.89 -14.12 6.63
N TYR A 82 1.61 -13.07 5.86
CA TYR A 82 1.92 -12.97 4.45
C TYR A 82 2.41 -11.55 4.15
N TRP A 83 3.55 -11.43 3.49
CA TRP A 83 4.07 -10.17 2.98
C TRP A 83 4.04 -10.21 1.45
N PRO A 84 3.27 -9.33 0.79
CA PRO A 84 3.26 -9.27 -0.66
C PRO A 84 4.61 -8.76 -1.18
N GLY A 85 5.09 -9.30 -2.31
CA GLY A 85 6.33 -8.87 -2.96
C GLY A 85 6.18 -7.50 -3.64
N ALA A 86 6.00 -6.46 -2.84
CA ALA A 86 5.73 -5.10 -3.28
C ALA A 86 7.01 -4.24 -3.44
N HIS A 87 8.20 -4.85 -3.40
CA HIS A 87 9.47 -4.23 -3.79
C HIS A 87 10.57 -5.30 -3.93
N ASN A 88 11.64 -4.91 -4.62
CA ASN A 88 12.87 -5.69 -4.71
C ASN A 88 13.80 -5.41 -3.53
N GLY A 89 14.85 -6.22 -3.40
CA GLY A 89 15.89 -6.07 -2.40
C GLY A 89 15.49 -6.69 -1.08
N THR A 90 15.92 -6.00 -0.04
CA THR A 90 15.76 -6.42 1.34
C THR A 90 14.33 -6.20 1.86
N GLN A 91 13.77 -7.21 2.51
CA GLN A 91 12.50 -7.18 3.24
C GLN A 91 12.74 -7.45 4.73
N ASP A 92 12.43 -6.47 5.59
CA ASP A 92 12.38 -6.67 7.03
C ASP A 92 11.07 -7.37 7.42
N LEU A 93 11.19 -8.45 8.18
CA LEU A 93 10.10 -9.28 8.65
C LEU A 93 10.14 -9.31 10.17
N ALA A 94 8.99 -9.13 10.80
CA ALA A 94 8.90 -9.28 12.25
C ALA A 94 7.59 -9.96 12.64
N TRP A 95 7.65 -10.74 13.72
CA TRP A 95 6.48 -11.35 14.34
C TRP A 95 6.77 -11.70 15.81
N VAL A 96 5.71 -12.04 16.54
CA VAL A 96 5.81 -12.67 17.86
C VAL A 96 5.36 -14.13 17.73
N THR A 97 6.10 -15.06 18.32
CA THR A 97 5.78 -16.49 18.28
C THR A 97 4.60 -16.81 19.22
N PRO A 98 3.41 -17.18 18.71
CA PRO A 98 2.26 -17.49 19.57
C PRO A 98 2.44 -18.76 20.40
N ALA A 99 3.20 -19.73 19.89
CA ALA A 99 3.47 -21.01 20.55
C ALA A 99 4.94 -21.43 20.37
N ALA A 100 5.39 -22.39 21.17
CA ALA A 100 6.71 -22.99 20.96
C ALA A 100 6.65 -23.98 19.79
N GLY A 101 7.71 -24.03 18.99
CA GLY A 101 7.86 -25.02 17.91
C GLY A 101 8.56 -24.47 16.68
N VAL A 102 8.46 -25.22 15.58
CA VAL A 102 9.13 -24.92 14.31
C VAL A 102 8.22 -24.08 13.42
N TYR A 103 8.65 -22.86 13.13
CA TYR A 103 8.05 -21.95 12.15
C TYR A 103 8.74 -22.13 10.80
N ARG A 104 8.03 -21.85 9.69
CA ARG A 104 8.62 -21.89 8.35
C ARG A 104 8.39 -20.59 7.62
N LEU A 105 9.47 -19.96 7.16
CA LEU A 105 9.46 -18.81 6.27
C LEU A 105 9.71 -19.29 4.84
N GLN A 106 8.78 -19.01 3.93
CA GLN A 106 8.87 -19.40 2.53
C GLN A 106 8.84 -18.14 1.64
N ALA A 107 9.81 -18.00 0.74
CA ALA A 107 9.84 -16.97 -0.28
C ALA A 107 9.40 -17.53 -1.63
N GLN A 108 8.42 -16.88 -2.24
CA GLN A 108 7.93 -17.18 -3.58
C GLN A 108 8.39 -16.09 -4.55
N LEU A 109 9.18 -16.48 -5.55
CA LEU A 109 9.58 -15.59 -6.64
C LEU A 109 8.34 -15.13 -7.42
N LEU A 110 8.26 -13.83 -7.72
CA LEU A 110 7.17 -13.25 -8.49
C LEU A 110 7.58 -12.96 -9.93
N ASP A 111 6.67 -13.20 -10.87
CA ASP A 111 6.74 -12.79 -12.29
C ASP A 111 7.90 -13.36 -13.14
N PHE A 112 8.80 -14.13 -12.54
CA PHE A 112 9.96 -14.73 -13.19
C PHE A 112 10.08 -16.22 -12.83
N GLU A 113 10.62 -17.02 -13.74
CA GLU A 113 10.82 -18.46 -13.52
C GLU A 113 12.08 -18.77 -12.70
N THR A 114 13.12 -17.94 -12.86
CA THR A 114 14.42 -18.14 -12.22
C THR A 114 14.96 -16.84 -11.64
N ALA A 115 15.59 -16.95 -10.47
CA ALA A 115 16.31 -15.88 -9.80
C ALA A 115 17.34 -16.48 -8.84
N PRO A 116 18.36 -15.73 -8.40
CA PRO A 116 19.24 -16.15 -7.31
C PRO A 116 18.42 -16.54 -6.07
N ALA A 117 18.83 -17.59 -5.36
CA ALA A 117 18.15 -17.98 -4.13
C ALA A 117 18.21 -16.83 -3.10
N PRO A 118 17.09 -16.51 -2.44
CA PRO A 118 17.05 -15.43 -1.46
C PRO A 118 17.89 -15.79 -0.24
N ARG A 119 18.38 -14.77 0.45
CA ARG A 119 19.19 -14.90 1.66
C ARG A 119 18.42 -14.45 2.88
N TRP A 120 18.36 -15.28 3.90
CA TRP A 120 17.67 -15.05 5.16
C TRP A 120 18.67 -14.76 6.27
N THR A 121 18.45 -13.71 7.02
CA THR A 121 19.29 -13.36 8.18
C THR A 121 18.41 -13.12 9.39
N LEU A 122 18.63 -13.87 10.47
CA LEU A 122 18.06 -13.54 11.77
C LEU A 122 18.76 -12.29 12.31
N ARG A 123 18.01 -11.19 12.43
CA ARG A 123 18.53 -9.90 12.91
C ARG A 123 18.40 -9.76 14.42
N GLN A 124 17.30 -10.24 14.99
CA GLN A 124 17.04 -10.12 16.41
C GLN A 124 16.11 -11.21 16.91
N GLN A 125 16.40 -11.71 18.10
CA GLN A 125 15.48 -12.53 18.88
C GLN A 125 15.55 -12.13 20.35
N THR A 126 14.40 -11.81 20.93
CA THR A 126 14.27 -11.45 22.35
C THR A 126 12.87 -11.82 22.84
N PRO A 127 12.64 -11.94 24.15
CA PRO A 127 11.28 -11.94 24.69
C PRO A 127 10.49 -10.72 24.18
N ALA A 128 9.23 -10.92 23.85
CA ALA A 128 8.32 -9.83 23.53
C ALA A 128 7.76 -9.23 24.83
N ALA A 129 7.63 -7.91 24.86
CA ALA A 129 7.00 -7.18 25.95
C ALA A 129 5.93 -6.21 25.41
N PRO A 130 4.84 -5.95 26.14
CA PRO A 130 3.89 -4.92 25.76
C PRO A 130 4.57 -3.55 25.60
N ALA A 131 4.16 -2.76 24.61
CA ALA A 131 4.62 -1.38 24.51
C ALA A 131 4.17 -0.58 25.75
N ALA A 132 5.11 0.15 26.37
CA ALA A 132 4.81 1.03 27.50
C ALA A 132 4.04 2.30 27.04
N GLY A 133 3.20 2.86 27.90
CA GLY A 133 2.53 4.16 27.68
C GLY A 133 1.18 4.10 26.94
N CYS A 134 0.48 2.98 27.01
CA CYS A 134 -0.89 2.84 26.48
C CYS A 134 -1.90 3.74 27.20
N ALA A 135 -2.97 4.13 26.49
CA ALA A 135 -3.93 5.19 26.80
C ALA A 135 -4.81 4.98 28.05
N GLY A 136 -4.23 4.56 29.18
CA GLY A 136 -4.87 4.57 30.49
C GLY A 136 -4.86 5.96 31.16
N ASP A 137 -3.95 6.85 30.77
CA ASP A 137 -3.76 8.17 31.41
C ASP A 137 -4.11 9.37 30.50
N ALA A 138 -4.66 9.13 29.31
CA ALA A 138 -5.10 10.22 28.44
C ALA A 138 -6.38 10.85 29.01
N ALA A 139 -6.34 12.17 29.29
CA ALA A 139 -7.51 12.93 29.70
C ALA A 139 -8.69 12.60 28.77
N HIS A 140 -9.82 12.16 29.34
CA HIS A 140 -11.01 11.79 28.58
C HIS A 140 -11.35 12.89 27.58
N THR A 141 -11.14 12.62 26.29
CA THR A 141 -11.53 13.55 25.25
C THR A 141 -13.05 13.56 25.20
N ARG A 142 -13.64 14.73 24.99
CA ARG A 142 -15.10 14.85 24.85
C ARG A 142 -15.59 13.87 23.78
N LEU A 143 -16.52 12.99 24.15
CA LEU A 143 -17.17 12.05 23.24
C LEU A 143 -17.86 12.83 22.11
N GLN A 144 -17.40 12.67 20.86
CA GLN A 144 -17.87 13.47 19.72
C GLN A 144 -19.07 12.84 19.01
N SER A 145 -19.06 11.53 18.81
CA SER A 145 -20.11 10.78 18.10
C SER A 145 -21.47 10.91 18.79
N PRO A 146 -22.51 11.47 18.12
CA PRO A 146 -23.87 11.47 18.63
C PRO A 146 -24.39 10.07 18.99
N ALA A 147 -24.10 9.05 18.17
CA ALA A 147 -24.47 7.67 18.46
C ALA A 147 -23.83 7.17 19.76
N LEU A 148 -22.53 7.43 19.97
CA LEU A 148 -21.86 7.02 21.20
C LEU A 148 -22.30 7.86 22.41
N GLN A 149 -22.59 9.16 22.25
CA GLN A 149 -23.15 9.99 23.33
C GLN A 149 -24.49 9.43 23.83
N GLN A 150 -25.36 9.03 22.90
CA GLN A 150 -26.64 8.43 23.23
C GLN A 150 -26.44 7.07 23.93
N LEU A 151 -25.55 6.22 23.41
CA LEU A 151 -25.23 4.93 24.05
C LEU A 151 -24.68 5.13 25.47
N HIS A 152 -23.73 6.05 25.66
CA HIS A 152 -23.13 6.35 26.96
C HIS A 152 -24.17 6.80 27.98
N LYS A 153 -25.09 7.69 27.56
CA LYS A 153 -26.18 8.17 28.40
C LYS A 153 -27.12 7.04 28.81
N GLN A 154 -27.44 6.12 27.89
CA GLN A 154 -28.29 4.96 28.17
C GLN A 154 -27.59 3.98 29.12
N LEU A 155 -26.31 3.69 28.91
CA LEU A 155 -25.52 2.82 29.79
C LEU A 155 -25.43 3.37 31.21
N ALA A 156 -25.28 4.69 31.38
CA ALA A 156 -25.22 5.32 32.69
C ALA A 156 -26.53 5.19 33.51
N GLN A 157 -27.65 4.88 32.85
CA GLN A 157 -28.96 4.72 33.48
C GLN A 157 -29.42 3.25 33.54
N ALA A 158 -28.65 2.34 32.94
CA ALA A 158 -29.02 0.95 32.77
C ALA A 158 -28.56 0.08 33.95
N ASP A 159 -29.38 -0.90 34.33
CA ASP A 159 -28.91 -2.03 35.12
C ASP A 159 -28.03 -2.98 34.26
N ALA A 160 -27.47 -4.03 34.88
CA ALA A 160 -26.57 -4.95 34.19
C ALA A 160 -27.22 -5.69 32.99
N ALA A 161 -28.49 -6.08 33.11
CA ALA A 161 -29.21 -6.78 32.06
C ALA A 161 -29.54 -5.83 30.90
N GLN A 162 -29.97 -4.61 31.22
CA GLN A 162 -30.22 -3.55 30.26
C GLN A 162 -28.93 -3.14 29.53
N ALA A 163 -27.81 -3.00 30.24
CA ALA A 163 -26.52 -2.67 29.65
C ALA A 163 -26.07 -3.74 28.64
N THR A 164 -26.24 -5.02 28.99
CA THR A 164 -25.93 -6.14 28.08
C THR A 164 -26.82 -6.10 26.83
N ALA A 165 -28.13 -5.84 26.99
CA ALA A 165 -29.05 -5.71 25.86
C ALA A 165 -28.71 -4.51 24.97
N LEU A 166 -28.38 -3.36 25.55
CA LEU A 166 -27.96 -2.14 24.83
C LEU A 166 -26.68 -2.39 24.02
N MET A 167 -25.67 -3.03 24.62
CA MET A 167 -24.43 -3.35 23.91
C MET A 167 -24.64 -4.38 22.79
N SER A 168 -25.47 -5.39 23.03
CA SER A 168 -25.84 -6.37 21.99
C SER A 168 -26.53 -5.69 20.81
N ALA A 169 -27.52 -4.83 21.07
CA ALA A 169 -28.23 -4.08 20.05
C ALA A 169 -27.30 -3.11 19.31
N PHE A 170 -26.38 -2.44 20.01
CA PHE A 170 -25.39 -1.56 19.40
C PHE A 170 -24.50 -2.34 18.40
N TRP A 171 -23.91 -3.45 18.84
CA TRP A 171 -23.02 -4.25 17.98
C TRP A 171 -23.74 -4.88 16.79
N GLN A 172 -25.00 -5.32 16.96
CA GLN A 172 -25.84 -5.76 15.83
C GLN A 172 -26.10 -4.60 14.85
N GLY A 173 -26.31 -3.39 15.37
CA GLY A 173 -26.41 -2.17 14.57
C GLY A 173 -25.11 -1.82 13.81
N ILE A 174 -23.94 -2.16 14.34
CA ILE A 174 -22.65 -2.00 13.63
C ILE A 174 -22.51 -3.03 12.52
N GLN A 175 -22.92 -4.28 12.73
CA GLN A 175 -22.86 -5.32 11.69
C GLN A 175 -23.72 -4.97 10.46
N THR A 176 -24.81 -4.23 10.65
CA THR A 176 -25.72 -3.82 9.57
C THR A 176 -25.29 -2.54 8.87
N ARG A 177 -24.79 -1.54 9.60
CA ARG A 177 -24.36 -0.23 9.04
C ARG A 177 -22.90 -0.20 8.58
N GLY A 178 -22.09 -1.14 9.11
CA GLY A 178 -20.65 -1.21 8.99
C GLY A 178 -19.89 -0.22 9.88
N ALA A 179 -18.63 -0.55 10.20
CA ALA A 179 -17.68 0.37 10.82
C ALA A 179 -16.64 0.84 9.79
N PRO A 180 -16.04 2.06 9.92
CA PRO A 180 -16.34 3.06 10.94
C PRO A 180 -17.75 3.65 10.77
N LEU A 181 -18.28 4.23 11.84
CA LEU A 181 -19.54 4.97 11.79
C LEU A 181 -19.33 6.27 11.00
N LEU A 182 -20.32 6.61 10.17
CA LEU A 182 -20.36 7.85 9.41
C LEU A 182 -21.54 8.69 9.91
N GLU A 183 -21.25 9.86 10.46
CA GLU A 183 -22.26 10.75 11.03
C GLU A 183 -22.17 12.15 10.41
N ALA A 184 -23.32 12.72 10.05
CA ALA A 184 -23.40 14.07 9.51
C ALA A 184 -23.00 15.10 10.56
N THR A 185 -22.48 16.24 10.10
CA THR A 185 -22.06 17.33 10.97
C THR A 185 -22.78 18.64 10.60
N ALA A 186 -22.50 19.71 11.35
CA ALA A 186 -23.00 21.04 11.01
C ALA A 186 -22.40 21.58 9.70
N HIS A 187 -21.28 21.01 9.24
CA HIS A 187 -20.64 21.36 7.98
C HIS A 187 -20.98 20.28 6.94
N PRO A 188 -21.77 20.59 5.88
CA PRO A 188 -22.27 19.57 4.96
C PRO A 188 -21.17 18.87 4.16
N ASP A 189 -20.01 19.51 3.99
CA ASP A 189 -18.84 18.95 3.29
C ASP A 189 -17.97 18.07 4.18
N GLU A 190 -18.29 17.96 5.48
CA GLU A 190 -17.53 17.20 6.46
C GLU A 190 -18.39 16.11 7.12
N VAL A 191 -17.76 14.95 7.33
CA VAL A 191 -18.36 13.78 7.98
C VAL A 191 -17.54 13.44 9.21
N LEU A 192 -18.23 13.25 10.33
CA LEU A 192 -17.62 12.69 11.52
C LEU A 192 -17.47 11.18 11.32
N VAL A 193 -16.23 10.72 11.30
CA VAL A 193 -15.89 9.31 11.14
C VAL A 193 -15.43 8.76 12.48
N THR A 194 -16.20 7.81 13.02
CA THR A 194 -15.89 7.18 14.31
C THR A 194 -15.45 5.75 14.10
N PHE A 195 -14.14 5.55 14.23
CA PHE A 195 -13.51 4.22 14.26
C PHE A 195 -13.85 3.52 15.56
N LEU A 196 -14.11 2.23 15.46
CA LEU A 196 -14.52 1.40 16.57
C LEU A 196 -13.59 0.19 16.68
N TRP A 197 -13.32 -0.21 17.91
CA TRP A 197 -12.73 -1.51 18.20
C TRP A 197 -13.49 -2.13 19.37
N ARG A 198 -13.68 -3.44 19.32
CA ARG A 198 -14.37 -4.20 20.36
C ARG A 198 -13.33 -5.01 21.13
N ALA A 199 -13.23 -4.76 22.43
CA ALA A 199 -12.35 -5.52 23.31
C ALA A 199 -12.76 -7.01 23.30
N PRO A 200 -11.79 -7.93 23.28
CA PRO A 200 -12.07 -9.36 23.46
C PRO A 200 -12.85 -9.63 24.75
N SER A 201 -13.70 -10.66 24.72
CA SER A 201 -14.51 -11.01 25.89
C SER A 201 -13.62 -11.36 27.09
N GLY A 202 -13.93 -10.79 28.25
CA GLY A 202 -13.15 -10.93 29.48
C GLY A 202 -11.95 -9.97 29.59
N THR A 203 -11.76 -9.07 28.62
CA THR A 203 -10.70 -8.05 28.63
C THR A 203 -11.25 -6.62 28.69
N GLU A 204 -12.56 -6.44 28.88
CA GLU A 204 -13.25 -5.14 28.81
C GLU A 204 -12.70 -4.12 29.83
N GLY A 205 -12.24 -4.60 30.99
CA GLY A 205 -11.62 -3.77 32.04
C GLY A 205 -10.09 -3.68 31.98
N GLN A 206 -9.45 -4.28 30.97
CA GLN A 206 -7.99 -4.27 30.83
C GLN A 206 -7.52 -3.07 30.02
N PRO A 207 -6.32 -2.53 30.30
CA PRO A 207 -5.75 -1.47 29.49
C PRO A 207 -5.36 -2.03 28.10
N HIS A 208 -5.87 -1.40 27.03
CA HIS A 208 -5.47 -1.68 25.66
C HIS A 208 -4.78 -0.49 25.00
N CYS A 209 -3.98 -0.81 23.99
CA CYS A 209 -3.33 0.13 23.09
C CYS A 209 -3.94 -0.06 21.69
N VAL A 210 -4.89 0.80 21.30
CA VAL A 210 -5.48 0.73 19.96
C VAL A 210 -5.30 2.04 19.22
N THR A 211 -4.63 2.01 18.06
CA THR A 211 -4.37 3.21 17.26
C THR A 211 -4.62 2.96 15.79
N LEU A 212 -4.86 4.01 15.00
CA LEU A 212 -4.95 3.90 13.55
C LEU A 212 -3.57 3.83 12.87
N ASP A 213 -3.46 2.97 11.86
CA ASP A 213 -2.42 2.99 10.83
C ASP A 213 -3.06 3.28 9.46
N TRP A 214 -2.73 4.42 8.87
CA TRP A 214 -3.38 4.92 7.67
C TRP A 214 -2.46 5.85 6.88
N ALA A 215 -2.85 6.17 5.64
CA ALA A 215 -2.03 6.91 4.69
C ALA A 215 -1.91 8.43 4.96
N MET A 216 -2.19 8.89 6.19
CA MET A 216 -2.11 10.29 6.59
C MET A 216 -0.87 10.56 7.44
N ARG A 217 -0.17 11.67 7.16
CA ARG A 217 0.78 12.22 8.13
C ARG A 217 -0.01 12.93 9.22
N SER A 218 -0.01 12.36 10.42
CA SER A 218 -0.54 13.00 11.62
C SER A 218 0.61 13.28 12.58
N GLU A 219 0.52 14.38 13.33
CA GLU A 219 1.47 14.74 14.39
C GLU A 219 1.48 13.71 15.51
N SER A 220 0.30 13.21 15.86
CA SER A 220 0.06 12.18 16.85
C SER A 220 -0.66 10.99 16.23
N SER A 221 -0.48 9.80 16.80
CA SER A 221 -1.35 8.68 16.46
C SER A 221 -2.81 9.03 16.78
N VAL A 222 -3.74 8.49 15.99
CA VAL A 222 -5.16 8.54 16.34
C VAL A 222 -5.40 7.36 17.29
N ASP A 223 -5.39 7.66 18.59
CA ASP A 223 -5.55 6.68 19.65
C ASP A 223 -7.03 6.50 19.96
N LEU A 224 -7.49 5.25 19.97
CA LEU A 224 -8.83 4.93 20.40
C LEU A 224 -8.89 4.97 21.94
N GLN A 225 -10.02 5.43 22.46
CA GLN A 225 -10.28 5.55 23.89
C GLN A 225 -11.44 4.63 24.30
N PRO A 226 -11.40 4.05 25.50
CA PRO A 226 -12.49 3.20 25.97
C PRO A 226 -13.73 4.04 26.27
N LEU A 227 -14.90 3.52 25.92
CA LEU A 227 -16.17 4.04 26.37
C LEU A 227 -16.49 3.41 27.74
N PRO A 228 -16.53 4.20 28.84
CA PRO A 228 -16.69 3.65 30.18
C PRO A 228 -17.94 2.78 30.33
N GLY A 229 -17.78 1.63 30.99
CA GLY A 229 -18.86 0.67 31.24
C GLY A 229 -19.21 -0.21 30.03
N SER A 230 -18.32 -0.34 29.05
CA SER A 230 -18.55 -1.16 27.85
C SER A 230 -17.27 -1.83 27.34
N ASP A 231 -17.42 -2.71 26.34
CA ASP A 231 -16.33 -3.35 25.59
C ASP A 231 -15.89 -2.52 24.36
N LEU A 232 -16.29 -1.25 24.28
CA LEU A 232 -16.11 -0.42 23.10
C LEU A 232 -14.95 0.55 23.26
N TRP A 233 -14.10 0.61 22.24
CA TRP A 233 -13.07 1.63 22.07
C TRP A 233 -13.36 2.45 20.82
N HIS A 234 -13.09 3.76 20.86
CA HIS A 234 -13.43 4.65 19.76
C HIS A 234 -12.43 5.78 19.53
N ALA A 235 -12.33 6.23 18.29
CA ALA A 235 -11.68 7.48 17.91
C ALA A 235 -12.52 8.17 16.83
N SER A 236 -12.73 9.48 16.97
CA SER A 236 -13.49 10.27 16.01
C SER A 236 -12.60 11.28 15.31
N VAL A 237 -12.71 11.37 14.00
CA VAL A 237 -11.97 12.31 13.15
C VAL A 237 -12.91 12.94 12.14
N MET A 238 -12.61 14.17 11.74
CA MET A 238 -13.35 14.86 10.68
C MET A 238 -12.71 14.55 9.32
N LEU A 239 -13.50 14.07 8.36
CA LEU A 239 -13.05 13.81 7.00
C LEU A 239 -13.99 14.46 5.98
N PRO A 240 -13.49 14.89 4.81
CA PRO A 240 -14.35 15.46 3.77
C PRO A 240 -15.29 14.41 3.18
N ARG A 241 -16.46 14.84 2.69
CA ARG A 241 -17.29 13.99 1.82
C ARG A 241 -16.52 13.56 0.58
N GLY A 242 -16.86 12.39 0.04
CA GLY A 242 -16.15 11.78 -1.07
C GLY A 242 -14.79 11.17 -0.69
N ALA A 243 -14.42 11.19 0.59
CA ALA A 243 -13.11 10.70 0.99
C ALA A 243 -12.93 9.21 0.73
N LYS A 244 -11.74 8.83 0.25
CA LYS A 244 -11.32 7.45 0.03
C LYS A 244 -9.97 7.21 0.69
N LEU A 245 -9.84 6.14 1.48
CA LEU A 245 -8.58 5.74 2.09
C LEU A 245 -8.59 4.27 2.51
N SER A 246 -7.41 3.69 2.68
CA SER A 246 -7.21 2.42 3.37
C SER A 246 -6.58 2.63 4.75
N TYR A 247 -6.95 1.77 5.70
CA TYR A 247 -6.40 1.79 7.06
C TYR A 247 -6.30 0.39 7.66
N GLN A 248 -5.55 0.30 8.74
CA GLN A 248 -5.49 -0.83 9.67
C GLN A 248 -5.57 -0.29 11.10
N LEU A 249 -5.87 -1.18 12.04
CA LEU A 249 -5.73 -0.93 13.47
C LEU A 249 -4.40 -1.52 13.93
N VAL A 250 -3.68 -0.80 14.78
CA VAL A 250 -2.59 -1.36 15.58
C VAL A 250 -3.19 -1.69 16.94
N VAL A 251 -3.20 -2.97 17.31
CA VAL A 251 -3.80 -3.44 18.56
C VAL A 251 -2.74 -4.09 19.43
N ASP A 252 -2.58 -3.57 20.64
CA ASP A 252 -1.67 -4.07 21.68
C ASP A 252 -0.26 -4.40 21.14
N PRO A 253 0.44 -3.40 20.56
CA PRO A 253 1.74 -3.63 19.95
C PRO A 253 2.73 -4.15 20.98
N GLN A 254 3.41 -5.21 20.60
CA GLN A 254 4.52 -5.77 21.37
C GLN A 254 5.85 -5.24 20.81
N LEU A 255 6.84 -5.12 21.67
CA LEU A 255 8.18 -4.67 21.34
C LEU A 255 9.21 -5.72 21.79
N PRO A 256 10.39 -5.75 21.17
CA PRO A 256 11.52 -6.45 21.73
C PRO A 256 11.77 -5.95 23.16
N ALA A 257 11.81 -6.84 24.15
CA ALA A 257 12.08 -6.45 25.54
C ALA A 257 13.43 -5.73 25.62
N ALA A 258 13.40 -4.45 25.98
CA ALA A 258 14.57 -3.69 26.40
C ALA A 258 14.69 -3.73 27.93
N ALA A 259 15.80 -3.24 28.49
CA ALA A 259 15.92 -3.06 29.94
C ALA A 259 14.68 -2.35 30.51
N PRO A 260 14.21 -2.68 31.74
CA PRO A 260 12.85 -2.42 32.26
C PRO A 260 12.30 -0.97 32.24
N HIS A 261 13.05 0.02 31.75
CA HIS A 261 12.68 1.43 31.70
C HIS A 261 12.99 2.12 30.36
N ALA A 262 13.44 1.38 29.34
CA ALA A 262 13.73 1.97 28.04
C ALA A 262 12.44 2.09 27.21
N VAL A 263 12.02 3.33 26.92
CA VAL A 263 11.10 3.59 25.82
C VAL A 263 11.81 3.13 24.55
N GLY A 264 11.37 2.03 23.93
CA GLY A 264 12.01 1.46 22.74
C GLY A 264 12.26 2.52 21.68
N SER A 265 13.32 2.39 20.89
CA SER A 265 13.70 3.38 19.87
C SER A 265 12.55 3.66 18.90
N ARG A 266 12.59 4.79 18.18
CA ARG A 266 11.57 5.09 17.16
C ARG A 266 11.42 3.95 16.15
N GLU A 267 12.53 3.34 15.75
CA GLU A 267 12.55 2.18 14.86
C GLU A 267 11.84 0.97 15.49
N GLN A 268 12.18 0.64 16.74
CA GLN A 268 11.53 -0.47 17.47
C GLN A 268 10.02 -0.25 17.60
N ARG A 269 9.58 0.98 17.91
CA ARG A 269 8.15 1.31 17.97
C ARG A 269 7.45 1.14 16.63
N MET A 270 8.06 1.58 15.53
CA MET A 270 7.50 1.37 14.19
C MET A 270 7.41 -0.11 13.83
N GLN A 271 8.39 -0.91 14.23
CA GLN A 271 8.38 -2.36 14.03
C GLN A 271 7.28 -3.04 14.87
N GLY A 272 7.17 -2.71 16.16
CA GLY A 272 6.10 -3.21 17.04
C GLY A 272 4.72 -2.91 16.50
N ARG A 273 4.52 -1.67 16.03
CA ARG A 273 3.30 -1.28 15.33
C ARG A 273 3.05 -2.16 14.11
N ALA A 274 4.02 -2.32 13.22
CA ALA A 274 3.88 -3.13 12.01
C ALA A 274 3.47 -4.58 12.31
N VAL A 275 4.04 -5.21 13.35
CA VAL A 275 3.68 -6.58 13.76
C VAL A 275 2.24 -6.71 14.25
N ALA A 276 1.74 -5.66 14.90
CA ALA A 276 0.41 -5.57 15.48
C ALA A 276 -0.65 -4.96 14.55
N THR A 277 -0.26 -4.47 13.36
CA THR A 277 -1.24 -3.99 12.37
C THR A 277 -2.14 -5.12 11.93
N GLN A 278 -3.44 -4.86 11.94
CA GLN A 278 -4.46 -5.77 11.44
C GLN A 278 -5.60 -4.97 10.81
N ARG A 279 -6.28 -5.54 9.81
CA ARG A 279 -7.52 -4.95 9.30
C ARG A 279 -8.54 -4.83 10.43
N ASP A 280 -9.38 -3.80 10.34
CA ASP A 280 -10.56 -3.66 11.17
C ASP A 280 -11.55 -4.78 10.84
N THR A 281 -11.83 -5.65 11.82
CA THR A 281 -12.74 -6.80 11.66
C THR A 281 -14.21 -6.37 11.65
N LEU A 282 -14.53 -5.16 12.12
CA LEU A 282 -15.86 -4.56 12.07
C LEU A 282 -16.13 -3.86 10.73
N ASN A 283 -15.08 -3.58 9.95
CA ASN A 283 -15.25 -2.96 8.64
C ASN A 283 -15.63 -4.02 7.57
N PRO A 284 -16.78 -3.86 6.92
CA PRO A 284 -17.21 -4.81 5.89
C PRO A 284 -16.42 -4.68 4.58
N GLN A 285 -15.76 -3.55 4.33
CA GLN A 285 -14.96 -3.29 3.13
C GLN A 285 -13.49 -3.62 3.35
N ARG A 286 -12.92 -4.36 2.40
CA ARG A 286 -11.53 -4.86 2.49
C ARG A 286 -10.83 -4.63 1.17
N TRP A 287 -9.57 -4.24 1.26
CA TRP A 287 -8.65 -4.21 0.14
C TRP A 287 -7.55 -5.24 0.35
N HIS A 288 -7.40 -6.13 -0.63
CA HIS A 288 -6.45 -7.23 -0.53
C HIS A 288 -4.99 -6.78 -0.52
N ALA A 289 -4.67 -5.62 -1.12
CA ALA A 289 -3.33 -5.04 -1.13
C ALA A 289 -2.20 -6.04 -1.48
N GLY A 290 -2.45 -6.94 -2.43
CA GLY A 290 -1.50 -8.01 -2.84
C GLY A 290 -1.72 -9.37 -2.20
N ALA A 291 -2.77 -9.54 -1.40
CA ALA A 291 -3.09 -10.76 -0.66
C ALA A 291 -4.46 -11.36 -1.03
N ALA A 292 -4.78 -11.39 -2.33
CA ALA A 292 -6.13 -11.71 -2.82
C ALA A 292 -6.49 -13.21 -2.80
N GLY A 293 -5.51 -14.09 -2.58
CA GLY A 293 -5.69 -15.55 -2.49
C GLY A 293 -5.71 -16.11 -1.07
N LEU A 294 -5.66 -15.26 -0.04
CA LEU A 294 -5.66 -15.71 1.36
C LEU A 294 -7.07 -16.04 1.83
N ASP A 295 -7.19 -17.05 2.71
CA ASP A 295 -8.42 -17.27 3.47
C ASP A 295 -8.74 -16.03 4.30
N ALA A 296 -9.89 -15.41 4.00
CA ALA A 296 -10.32 -14.16 4.60
C ALA A 296 -10.54 -14.24 6.13
N ALA A 297 -10.78 -15.45 6.66
CA ALA A 297 -10.91 -15.70 8.09
C ALA A 297 -9.56 -16.03 8.77
N GLY A 298 -8.52 -16.34 7.99
CA GLY A 298 -7.22 -16.73 8.50
C GLY A 298 -6.37 -15.57 9.04
N PRO A 299 -5.41 -15.85 9.94
CA PRO A 299 -4.56 -14.83 10.54
C PRO A 299 -3.70 -14.09 9.51
N ALA A 300 -3.20 -14.76 8.47
CA ALA A 300 -2.44 -14.06 7.45
C ALA A 300 -3.24 -12.97 6.71
N ALA A 301 -4.53 -13.22 6.39
CA ALA A 301 -5.38 -12.22 5.77
C ALA A 301 -5.67 -11.03 6.73
N LEU A 302 -5.82 -11.31 8.02
CA LEU A 302 -6.01 -10.29 9.05
C LEU A 302 -4.88 -9.25 9.06
N HIS A 303 -3.63 -9.70 8.89
CA HIS A 303 -2.46 -8.82 8.92
C HIS A 303 -2.04 -8.27 7.54
N ALA A 304 -2.27 -9.02 6.46
CA ALA A 304 -1.84 -8.62 5.12
C ALA A 304 -2.84 -7.68 4.41
N GLN A 305 -4.14 -7.80 4.70
CA GLN A 305 -5.19 -7.00 4.07
C GLN A 305 -5.45 -5.71 4.84
N ARG A 306 -6.06 -4.72 4.17
CA ARG A 306 -6.41 -3.42 4.74
C ARG A 306 -7.91 -3.23 4.73
N SER A 307 -8.42 -2.48 5.69
CA SER A 307 -9.80 -2.00 5.66
C SER A 307 -9.89 -0.77 4.79
N VAL A 308 -11.04 -0.59 4.13
CA VAL A 308 -11.28 0.54 3.24
C VAL A 308 -12.38 1.43 3.82
N LEU A 309 -12.20 2.73 3.65
CA LEU A 309 -13.22 3.73 3.92
C LEU A 309 -13.46 4.53 2.66
N GLU A 310 -14.70 4.46 2.16
CA GLU A 310 -15.19 5.33 1.09
C GLU A 310 -16.43 6.09 1.58
N ILE A 311 -16.27 7.38 1.84
CA ILE A 311 -17.35 8.27 2.26
C ILE A 311 -18.15 8.68 1.01
N PRO A 312 -19.47 8.43 0.95
CA PRO A 312 -20.28 8.85 -0.19
C PRO A 312 -20.22 10.36 -0.42
N GLN A 313 -19.96 10.78 -1.66
CA GLN A 313 -20.01 12.20 -2.03
C GLN A 313 -21.40 12.77 -1.77
N ASP A 314 -22.44 12.04 -2.19
CA ASP A 314 -23.84 12.39 -2.03
C ASP A 314 -24.62 11.25 -1.37
N GLY A 315 -25.81 11.57 -0.84
CA GLY A 315 -26.72 10.58 -0.28
C GLY A 315 -26.36 10.10 1.13
N GLU A 316 -26.85 8.91 1.45
CA GLU A 316 -26.83 8.37 2.82
C GLU A 316 -25.42 7.98 3.27
N LEU A 317 -25.07 8.37 4.49
CA LEU A 317 -23.79 8.06 5.13
C LEU A 317 -23.83 6.65 5.74
N ARG A 318 -23.43 5.64 4.95
CA ARG A 318 -23.26 4.26 5.42
C ARG A 318 -21.96 3.67 4.90
N ASN A 319 -21.30 2.86 5.73
CA ASN A 319 -20.12 2.09 5.31
C ASN A 319 -20.47 0.61 5.12
N VAL A 320 -21.33 0.31 4.15
CA VAL A 320 -21.75 -1.07 3.86
C VAL A 320 -20.79 -1.77 2.91
N ALA A 321 -20.73 -3.10 2.96
CA ALA A 321 -20.01 -3.88 1.95
C ALA A 321 -20.52 -3.48 0.55
N ARG A 322 -19.60 -3.23 -0.37
CA ARG A 322 -19.93 -3.22 -1.79
C ARG A 322 -19.67 -4.61 -2.35
N ASP A 323 -20.47 -5.00 -3.33
CA ASP A 323 -20.10 -6.09 -4.22
C ASP A 323 -18.86 -5.63 -4.99
N LEU A 324 -17.69 -6.08 -4.56
CA LEU A 324 -16.47 -5.91 -5.34
C LEU A 324 -16.67 -6.72 -6.63
N PRO A 325 -16.42 -6.13 -7.82
CA PRO A 325 -16.42 -6.90 -9.05
C PRO A 325 -15.51 -8.12 -8.86
N SER A 326 -15.96 -9.30 -9.31
CA SER A 326 -15.11 -10.49 -9.39
C SER A 326 -13.76 -10.09 -9.98
N GLN A 327 -12.65 -10.52 -9.37
CA GLN A 327 -11.28 -10.14 -9.78
C GLN A 327 -11.20 -10.01 -11.30
N ALA A 328 -11.05 -8.78 -11.79
CA ALA A 328 -10.96 -8.54 -13.22
C ALA A 328 -9.79 -9.37 -13.75
N LEU A 329 -10.07 -10.24 -14.71
CA LEU A 329 -9.05 -11.03 -15.36
C LEU A 329 -8.32 -10.15 -16.36
N THR A 330 -6.99 -10.21 -16.34
CA THR A 330 -6.14 -9.59 -17.35
C THR A 330 -6.40 -10.32 -18.68
N GLU A 331 -6.94 -9.61 -19.67
CA GLU A 331 -7.19 -10.10 -21.02
C GLU A 331 -6.06 -9.73 -21.99
N GLY A 332 -5.30 -8.68 -21.69
CA GLY A 332 -4.05 -8.36 -22.37
C GLY A 332 -2.91 -9.32 -21.97
N THR A 333 -1.72 -9.04 -22.50
CA THR A 333 -0.52 -9.83 -22.21
C THR A 333 0.47 -9.01 -21.40
N LEU A 334 0.97 -9.58 -20.31
CA LEU A 334 2.04 -8.99 -19.51
C LEU A 334 3.36 -9.70 -19.82
N HIS A 335 4.30 -8.99 -20.45
CA HIS A 335 5.63 -9.51 -20.75
C HIS A 335 6.62 -9.06 -19.67
N HIS A 336 7.30 -10.01 -19.04
CA HIS A 336 8.30 -9.76 -18.02
C HIS A 336 9.71 -10.03 -18.55
N TRP A 337 10.66 -9.15 -18.24
CA TRP A 337 12.07 -9.44 -18.48
C TRP A 337 12.99 -8.62 -17.58
N ARG A 338 14.25 -9.03 -17.56
CA ARG A 338 15.36 -8.36 -16.88
C ARG A 338 16.05 -7.42 -17.87
N PHE A 339 16.14 -6.15 -17.52
CA PHE A 339 16.84 -5.14 -18.29
C PHE A 339 18.15 -4.78 -17.61
N HIS A 340 19.25 -4.86 -18.37
CA HIS A 340 20.58 -4.48 -17.93
C HIS A 340 20.92 -3.11 -18.51
N SER A 341 21.31 -2.17 -17.66
CA SER A 341 21.70 -0.83 -18.07
C SER A 341 23.21 -0.66 -17.99
N ALA A 342 23.82 -0.16 -19.07
CA ALA A 342 25.24 0.18 -19.04
C ALA A 342 25.45 1.52 -18.29
N LEU A 343 24.53 2.48 -18.46
CA LEU A 343 24.55 3.77 -17.78
C LEU A 343 24.36 3.68 -16.26
N MET A 344 23.55 2.72 -15.78
CA MET A 344 23.30 2.52 -14.34
C MET A 344 24.18 1.43 -13.73
N GLN A 345 24.82 0.60 -14.56
CA GLN A 345 25.60 -0.57 -14.13
C GLN A 345 24.81 -1.53 -13.24
N ASP A 346 23.51 -1.66 -13.50
CA ASP A 346 22.60 -2.50 -12.76
C ASP A 346 21.69 -3.33 -13.67
N ALA A 347 20.86 -4.14 -13.01
CA ALA A 347 19.79 -4.87 -13.66
C ALA A 347 18.48 -4.68 -12.90
N ARG A 348 17.39 -4.46 -13.64
CA ARG A 348 16.06 -4.21 -13.09
C ARG A 348 14.98 -5.00 -13.81
N SER A 349 13.90 -5.26 -13.09
CA SER A 349 12.72 -5.96 -13.61
C SER A 349 11.82 -4.98 -14.38
N LEU A 350 11.32 -5.42 -15.52
CA LEU A 350 10.35 -4.67 -16.32
C LEU A 350 9.12 -5.52 -16.60
N SER A 351 7.98 -4.83 -16.73
CA SER A 351 6.76 -5.41 -17.27
C SER A 351 6.21 -4.53 -18.38
N LEU A 352 5.93 -5.11 -19.54
CA LEU A 352 5.16 -4.46 -20.60
C LEU A 352 3.80 -5.13 -20.70
N TYR A 353 2.76 -4.38 -20.36
CA TYR A 353 1.40 -4.73 -20.70
C TYR A 353 1.11 -4.31 -22.14
N LEU A 354 0.57 -5.24 -22.93
CA LEU A 354 0.01 -5.00 -24.25
C LEU A 354 -1.49 -5.33 -24.25
N PRO A 355 -2.35 -4.47 -24.80
CA PRO A 355 -3.78 -4.73 -24.87
C PRO A 355 -4.05 -5.87 -25.84
N LYS A 356 -5.17 -6.57 -25.65
CA LYS A 356 -5.60 -7.66 -26.52
C LYS A 356 -5.80 -7.19 -27.96
N GLY A 357 -5.45 -8.05 -28.92
CA GLY A 357 -5.61 -7.82 -30.36
C GLY A 357 -4.33 -7.34 -31.05
N ASN A 358 -4.32 -7.40 -32.38
CA ASN A 358 -3.17 -6.97 -33.17
C ASN A 358 -3.16 -5.45 -33.31
N GLN A 359 -1.98 -4.84 -33.16
CA GLN A 359 -1.81 -3.38 -33.13
C GLN A 359 -0.82 -2.97 -34.23
N ALA A 360 -1.16 -1.93 -34.98
CA ALA A 360 -0.29 -1.44 -36.05
C ALA A 360 1.00 -0.80 -35.47
N PRO A 361 2.12 -0.82 -36.22
CA PRO A 361 3.34 -0.12 -35.82
C PRO A 361 3.07 1.35 -35.42
N GLY A 362 3.64 1.78 -34.30
CA GLY A 362 3.52 3.15 -33.78
C GLY A 362 2.13 3.57 -33.29
N SER A 363 1.14 2.68 -33.29
CA SER A 363 -0.26 3.03 -32.98
C SER A 363 -0.60 3.08 -31.51
N LEU A 364 0.17 2.42 -30.63
CA LEU A 364 -0.13 2.35 -29.20
C LEU A 364 0.49 3.53 -28.43
N PRO A 365 -0.32 4.39 -27.78
CA PRO A 365 0.16 5.27 -26.73
C PRO A 365 0.87 4.47 -25.63
N LEU A 366 1.85 5.08 -24.98
CA LEU A 366 2.67 4.42 -23.97
C LEU A 366 2.55 5.14 -22.62
N LEU A 367 2.16 4.41 -21.59
CA LEU A 367 2.33 4.80 -20.19
C LEU A 367 3.63 4.19 -19.65
N VAL A 368 4.58 5.02 -19.22
CA VAL A 368 5.75 4.61 -18.45
C VAL A 368 5.45 4.85 -16.98
N LEU A 369 5.27 3.80 -16.20
CA LEU A 369 4.86 3.86 -14.79
C LEU A 369 5.99 3.36 -13.88
N PHE A 370 6.44 4.21 -12.96
CA PHE A 370 7.42 3.82 -11.94
C PHE A 370 6.78 3.00 -10.82
N ASP A 371 7.62 2.34 -10.01
CA ASP A 371 7.19 1.49 -8.89
C ASP A 371 6.37 0.28 -9.35
N ARG A 372 6.92 -0.50 -10.29
CA ARG A 372 6.29 -1.72 -10.83
C ARG A 372 5.65 -2.63 -9.77
N GLU A 373 6.43 -3.05 -8.78
CA GLU A 373 6.01 -4.07 -7.82
C GLU A 373 4.74 -3.71 -7.04
N PRO A 374 4.62 -2.54 -6.38
CA PRO A 374 3.39 -2.20 -5.67
C PRO A 374 2.20 -1.98 -6.61
N TYR A 375 2.40 -1.48 -7.83
CA TYR A 375 1.30 -1.34 -8.80
C TYR A 375 0.78 -2.70 -9.29
N LEU A 376 1.66 -3.66 -9.59
CA LEU A 376 1.25 -5.03 -9.93
C LEU A 376 0.64 -5.74 -8.72
N ALA A 377 1.30 -5.73 -7.57
CA ALA A 377 0.86 -6.50 -6.41
C ALA A 377 -0.40 -5.91 -5.76
N ARG A 378 -0.39 -4.61 -5.42
CA ARG A 378 -1.44 -4.01 -4.58
C ARG A 378 -2.62 -3.51 -5.37
N THR A 379 -2.34 -2.82 -6.48
CA THR A 379 -3.39 -2.18 -7.28
C THR A 379 -3.92 -3.09 -8.38
N ARG A 380 -3.14 -4.08 -8.84
CA ARG A 380 -3.48 -4.89 -10.03
C ARG A 380 -3.75 -4.00 -11.23
N ILE A 381 -2.86 -3.02 -11.46
CA ILE A 381 -3.04 -1.97 -12.47
C ILE A 381 -3.19 -2.53 -13.89
N ASP A 382 -2.62 -3.70 -14.16
CA ASP A 382 -2.78 -4.46 -15.41
C ASP A 382 -4.24 -4.85 -15.64
N ALA A 383 -4.88 -5.43 -14.63
CA ALA A 383 -6.29 -5.83 -14.69
C ALA A 383 -7.22 -4.60 -14.73
N GLN A 384 -6.87 -3.53 -13.99
CA GLN A 384 -7.62 -2.27 -14.04
C GLN A 384 -7.56 -1.64 -15.43
N LEU A 385 -6.37 -1.58 -16.05
CA LEU A 385 -6.21 -1.03 -17.40
C LEU A 385 -7.03 -1.82 -18.43
N ASP A 386 -7.03 -3.15 -18.35
CA ASP A 386 -7.91 -3.99 -19.18
C ASP A 386 -9.39 -3.67 -19.00
N GLN A 387 -9.82 -3.49 -17.76
CA GLN A 387 -11.20 -3.11 -17.46
C GLN A 387 -11.53 -1.74 -18.07
N TRP A 388 -10.65 -0.75 -17.92
CA TRP A 388 -10.85 0.59 -18.45
C TRP A 388 -10.89 0.61 -19.98
N ILE A 389 -10.02 -0.16 -20.64
CA ILE A 389 -10.02 -0.32 -22.12
C ILE A 389 -11.33 -0.98 -22.58
N ARG A 390 -11.76 -2.05 -21.92
CA ARG A 390 -13.02 -2.76 -22.23
C ARG A 390 -14.24 -1.86 -22.08
N GLN A 391 -14.24 -1.04 -21.03
CA GLN A 391 -15.29 -0.05 -20.76
C GLN A 391 -15.17 1.21 -21.63
N ARG A 392 -14.13 1.29 -22.50
CA ARG A 392 -13.82 2.45 -23.36
C ARG A 392 -13.60 3.74 -22.58
N LEU A 393 -13.17 3.63 -21.32
CA LEU A 393 -12.78 4.78 -20.51
C LEU A 393 -11.43 5.36 -20.95
N VAL A 394 -10.55 4.52 -21.50
CA VAL A 394 -9.29 4.91 -22.15
C VAL A 394 -9.15 4.14 -23.48
N PRO A 395 -8.41 4.67 -24.48
CA PRO A 395 -8.14 3.93 -25.70
C PRO A 395 -7.22 2.72 -25.42
N PRO A 396 -7.17 1.72 -26.32
CA PRO A 396 -6.12 0.70 -26.26
C PRO A 396 -4.74 1.34 -26.19
N MET A 397 -3.96 0.97 -25.17
CA MET A 397 -2.65 1.55 -24.92
C MET A 397 -1.72 0.54 -24.25
N ALA A 398 -0.41 0.75 -24.41
CA ALA A 398 0.61 -0.04 -23.73
C ALA A 398 1.01 0.60 -22.40
N MET A 399 1.45 -0.22 -21.45
CA MET A 399 1.99 0.24 -20.18
C MET A 399 3.32 -0.46 -19.88
N LEU A 400 4.40 0.30 -19.80
CA LEU A 400 5.71 -0.13 -19.33
C LEU A 400 5.85 0.20 -17.85
N LEU A 401 5.84 -0.83 -17.00
CA LEU A 401 6.15 -0.70 -15.58
C LEU A 401 7.65 -0.89 -15.36
N VAL A 402 8.26 0.09 -14.71
CA VAL A 402 9.70 0.13 -14.41
C VAL A 402 9.92 -0.13 -12.92
N SER A 403 10.67 -1.18 -12.61
CA SER A 403 11.03 -1.51 -11.23
C SER A 403 12.22 -0.69 -10.73
N ASN A 404 12.30 -0.55 -9.41
CA ASN A 404 13.51 -0.09 -8.73
C ASN A 404 14.35 -1.32 -8.32
N PRO A 405 15.68 -1.31 -8.50
CA PRO A 405 16.54 -2.42 -8.05
C PRO A 405 16.41 -2.74 -6.56
N SER A 406 16.16 -1.73 -5.73
CA SER A 406 15.90 -1.84 -4.29
C SER A 406 15.16 -0.61 -3.76
N ARG A 407 14.71 -0.65 -2.50
CA ARG A 407 14.18 0.54 -1.80
C ARG A 407 15.20 1.67 -1.70
N ALA A 408 16.48 1.34 -1.50
CA ALA A 408 17.54 2.35 -1.43
C ALA A 408 17.77 3.00 -2.80
N ALA A 409 17.84 2.20 -3.87
CA ALA A 409 17.97 2.68 -5.23
C ALA A 409 16.78 3.58 -5.63
N ARG A 410 15.54 3.24 -5.24
CA ARG A 410 14.37 4.09 -5.43
C ARG A 410 14.58 5.53 -4.89
N GLY A 411 15.23 5.65 -3.73
CA GLY A 411 15.50 6.95 -3.10
C GLY A 411 16.65 7.73 -3.72
N GLN A 412 17.48 7.08 -4.54
CA GLN A 412 18.64 7.68 -5.22
C GLN A 412 18.39 7.95 -6.71
N GLU A 413 17.55 7.13 -7.36
CA GLU A 413 17.36 7.19 -8.82
C GLU A 413 16.16 8.04 -9.23
N LEU A 414 15.06 7.99 -8.47
CA LEU A 414 13.83 8.72 -8.81
C LEU A 414 13.97 10.23 -8.58
N PRO A 415 14.64 10.71 -7.52
CA PRO A 415 14.92 12.13 -7.41
C PRO A 415 15.93 12.63 -8.46
N PRO A 416 15.93 13.93 -8.80
CA PRO A 416 16.80 14.51 -9.84
C PRO A 416 18.32 14.51 -9.58
N ASP A 417 18.81 13.99 -8.45
CA ASP A 417 20.23 13.98 -8.11
C ASP A 417 21.05 13.00 -8.96
N HIS A 418 20.40 12.03 -9.60
CA HIS A 418 21.06 11.03 -10.44
C HIS A 418 20.67 11.16 -11.93
N PRO A 419 21.30 12.05 -12.71
CA PRO A 419 20.92 12.30 -14.12
C PRO A 419 21.08 11.06 -15.03
N ALA A 420 21.84 10.04 -14.62
CA ALA A 420 21.97 8.82 -15.39
C ALA A 420 20.66 8.02 -15.46
N PHE A 421 19.75 8.16 -14.49
CA PHE A 421 18.46 7.46 -14.53
C PHE A 421 17.60 7.94 -15.71
N GLY A 422 17.49 9.25 -15.89
CA GLY A 422 16.79 9.84 -17.05
C GLY A 422 17.43 9.43 -18.38
N ARG A 423 18.76 9.45 -18.46
CA ARG A 423 19.47 8.98 -19.68
C ARG A 423 19.30 7.49 -19.94
N MET A 424 19.27 6.65 -18.90
CA MET A 424 18.98 5.22 -19.06
C MET A 424 17.61 5.01 -19.68
N LEU A 425 16.59 5.75 -19.22
CA LEU A 425 15.25 5.67 -19.78
C LEU A 425 15.22 6.11 -21.26
N THR A 426 15.85 7.24 -21.59
CA THR A 426 15.72 7.86 -22.92
C THR A 426 16.67 7.32 -23.97
N ALA A 427 17.88 6.89 -23.58
CA ALA A 427 18.93 6.45 -24.49
C ALA A 427 19.09 4.92 -24.57
N GLU A 428 18.69 4.17 -23.53
CA GLU A 428 18.82 2.71 -23.52
C GLU A 428 17.44 2.01 -23.54
N LEU A 429 16.60 2.29 -22.54
CA LEU A 429 15.38 1.52 -22.30
C LEU A 429 14.32 1.75 -23.38
N LEU A 430 13.88 2.99 -23.59
CA LEU A 430 12.81 3.26 -24.56
C LEU A 430 13.20 2.94 -26.01
N PRO A 431 14.42 3.22 -26.48
CA PRO A 431 14.87 2.76 -27.79
C PRO A 431 14.83 1.23 -27.93
N SER A 432 15.35 0.50 -26.94
CA SER A 432 15.41 -0.98 -27.00
C SER A 432 14.02 -1.63 -26.98
N ILE A 433 13.09 -1.14 -26.14
CA ILE A 433 11.74 -1.70 -26.07
C ILE A 433 10.93 -1.39 -27.32
N ARG A 434 11.07 -0.19 -27.90
CA ARG A 434 10.39 0.19 -29.15
C ARG A 434 10.92 -0.60 -30.35
N HIS A 435 12.20 -0.95 -30.35
CA HIS A 435 12.76 -1.86 -31.36
C HIS A 435 12.14 -3.26 -31.26
N ARG A 436 11.98 -3.79 -30.04
CA ARG A 436 11.38 -5.11 -29.79
C ARG A 436 9.86 -5.14 -30.02
N TYR A 437 9.17 -4.03 -29.76
CA TYR A 437 7.72 -3.89 -29.88
C TYR A 437 7.37 -2.69 -30.77
N PRO A 438 7.40 -2.85 -32.11
CA PRO A 438 7.23 -1.75 -33.06
C PRO A 438 5.85 -1.08 -33.02
N GLN A 439 4.84 -1.72 -32.41
CA GLN A 439 3.52 -1.14 -32.17
C GLN A 439 3.52 0.04 -31.18
N LEU A 440 4.58 0.19 -30.37
CA LEU A 440 4.71 1.30 -29.42
C LEU A 440 4.97 2.62 -30.15
N THR A 441 4.28 3.68 -29.75
CA THR A 441 4.45 5.02 -30.30
C THR A 441 5.88 5.55 -30.13
N GLN A 442 6.34 6.30 -31.14
CA GLN A 442 7.57 7.10 -31.10
C GLN A 442 7.31 8.55 -30.69
N GLN A 443 6.03 8.97 -30.66
CA GLN A 443 5.67 10.36 -30.46
C GLN A 443 5.65 10.71 -28.97
N ALA A 444 6.40 11.75 -28.59
CA ALA A 444 6.40 12.26 -27.22
C ALA A 444 4.98 12.64 -26.75
N ALA A 445 4.18 13.24 -27.63
CA ALA A 445 2.79 13.62 -27.35
C ALA A 445 1.86 12.43 -27.02
N GLN A 446 2.28 11.19 -27.28
CA GLN A 446 1.55 9.97 -26.95
C GLN A 446 2.25 9.13 -25.86
N THR A 447 3.31 9.66 -25.24
CA THR A 447 4.04 9.01 -24.15
C THR A 447 3.79 9.74 -22.85
N VAL A 448 3.16 9.05 -21.90
CA VAL A 448 2.90 9.52 -20.53
C VAL A 448 3.97 8.95 -19.61
N VAL A 449 4.65 9.78 -18.83
CA VAL A 449 5.47 9.33 -17.69
C VAL A 449 4.68 9.56 -16.41
N ALA A 450 4.67 8.54 -15.54
CA ALA A 450 3.82 8.52 -14.37
C ALA A 450 4.49 7.88 -13.15
N GLY A 451 4.03 8.29 -11.97
CA GLY A 451 4.40 7.65 -10.71
C GLY A 451 3.79 8.35 -9.51
N SER A 452 3.99 7.75 -8.33
CA SER A 452 3.52 8.29 -7.05
C SER A 452 4.67 8.68 -6.14
N SER A 453 4.50 9.71 -5.29
CA SER A 453 5.53 10.14 -4.33
C SER A 453 6.83 10.56 -5.06
N TYR A 454 7.98 9.93 -4.77
CA TYR A 454 9.20 10.10 -5.58
C TYR A 454 9.03 9.71 -7.05
N GLY A 455 8.14 8.75 -7.38
CA GLY A 455 7.78 8.48 -8.78
C GLY A 455 7.05 9.65 -9.43
N GLY A 456 6.22 10.40 -8.69
CA GLY A 456 5.56 11.60 -9.19
C GLY A 456 6.55 12.77 -9.38
N LEU A 457 7.51 12.91 -8.45
CA LEU A 457 8.66 13.81 -8.59
C LEU A 457 9.47 13.49 -9.85
N ALA A 458 9.84 12.21 -10.03
CA ALA A 458 10.57 11.71 -11.19
C ALA A 458 9.80 11.96 -12.48
N ALA A 459 8.50 11.64 -12.52
CA ALA A 459 7.67 11.88 -13.69
C ALA A 459 7.63 13.35 -14.08
N GLY A 460 7.48 14.26 -13.10
CA GLY A 460 7.53 15.69 -13.36
C GLY A 460 8.89 16.16 -13.87
N TRP A 461 9.98 15.73 -13.22
CA TRP A 461 11.32 16.09 -13.64
C TRP A 461 11.66 15.55 -15.03
N LEU A 462 11.35 14.29 -15.32
CA LEU A 462 11.65 13.64 -16.61
C LEU A 462 10.78 14.20 -17.73
N GLY A 463 9.49 14.44 -17.49
CA GLY A 463 8.62 15.11 -18.45
C GLY A 463 9.15 16.49 -18.83
N TRP A 464 9.59 17.26 -17.83
CA TRP A 464 10.16 18.57 -18.09
C TRP A 464 11.56 18.50 -18.69
N SER A 465 12.47 17.64 -18.23
CA SER A 465 13.87 17.60 -18.70
C SER A 465 14.04 16.91 -20.06
N HIS A 466 13.14 15.99 -20.41
CA HIS A 466 13.16 15.19 -21.64
C HIS A 466 11.84 15.28 -22.44
N PRO A 467 11.40 16.49 -22.84
CA PRO A 467 10.14 16.67 -23.57
C PRO A 467 10.13 16.02 -24.95
N GLU A 468 11.29 15.70 -25.50
CA GLU A 468 11.48 14.96 -26.75
C GLU A 468 11.04 13.49 -26.64
N VAL A 469 10.94 12.96 -25.42
CA VAL A 469 10.50 11.58 -25.15
C VAL A 469 9.15 11.56 -24.45
N PHE A 470 8.93 12.45 -23.49
CA PHE A 470 7.76 12.47 -22.61
C PHE A 470 6.97 13.77 -22.80
N GLY A 471 5.89 13.72 -23.58
CA GLY A 471 5.02 14.88 -23.80
C GLY A 471 3.93 15.06 -22.74
N LYS A 472 3.76 14.08 -21.85
CA LYS A 472 2.69 14.06 -20.84
C LYS A 472 3.21 13.57 -19.49
N VAL A 473 2.84 14.29 -18.42
CA VAL A 473 3.17 13.95 -17.03
C VAL A 473 1.90 13.61 -16.27
N LEU A 474 1.90 12.47 -15.58
CA LEU A 474 0.88 12.09 -14.60
C LEU A 474 1.55 11.93 -13.24
N SER A 475 1.42 12.92 -12.36
CA SER A 475 2.07 12.93 -11.04
C SER A 475 1.03 12.73 -9.94
N LEU A 476 1.24 11.68 -9.12
CA LEU A 476 0.38 11.34 -7.99
C LEU A 476 1.12 11.65 -6.69
N SER A 477 0.59 12.57 -5.87
CA SER A 477 1.17 12.95 -4.58
C SER A 477 2.68 13.23 -4.68
N GLY A 478 3.11 13.97 -5.71
CA GLY A 478 4.51 14.12 -6.06
C GLY A 478 5.32 14.77 -4.93
N SER A 479 6.49 14.22 -4.61
CA SER A 479 7.35 14.70 -3.52
C SER A 479 8.13 15.98 -3.89
N TYR A 480 7.44 17.02 -4.31
CA TYR A 480 8.07 18.25 -4.81
C TYR A 480 8.76 19.07 -3.71
N TRP A 481 8.56 18.75 -2.43
CA TRP A 481 9.35 19.27 -1.30
C TRP A 481 10.85 18.92 -1.37
N TRP A 482 11.22 17.94 -2.20
CA TRP A 482 12.58 17.42 -2.30
C TRP A 482 13.60 18.51 -2.70
N ALA A 483 14.82 18.33 -2.20
CA ALA A 483 15.99 19.10 -2.59
C ALA A 483 17.23 18.18 -2.64
N PRO A 484 18.29 18.55 -3.38
CA PRO A 484 19.53 17.77 -3.47
C PRO A 484 20.20 17.51 -2.11
N SER A 485 21.07 16.50 -2.03
CA SER A 485 21.61 15.97 -0.77
C SER A 485 22.53 16.91 0.02
N ASP A 486 23.14 17.90 -0.64
CA ASP A 486 23.84 19.03 -0.01
C ASP A 486 22.88 20.03 0.67
N ALA A 487 21.58 19.91 0.36
CA ALA A 487 20.47 20.67 0.90
C ALA A 487 19.79 19.95 2.10
N THR A 488 20.50 19.07 2.82
CA THR A 488 20.04 18.52 4.11
C THR A 488 20.20 19.51 5.27
N ALA A 489 20.81 20.67 5.01
CA ALA A 489 20.88 21.77 5.96
C ALA A 489 19.48 22.24 6.34
N ARG A 490 19.28 22.59 7.63
CA ARG A 490 18.03 23.14 8.16
C ARG A 490 17.49 24.34 7.36
N TRP A 491 18.37 25.03 6.63
CA TRP A 491 18.11 26.24 5.85
C TRP A 491 18.09 26.02 4.34
N ALA A 492 18.12 24.77 3.89
CA ALA A 492 18.08 24.45 2.49
C ALA A 492 16.79 24.90 1.83
N GLU A 493 16.95 25.48 0.64
CA GLU A 493 15.83 25.88 -0.19
C GLU A 493 15.20 24.62 -0.83
N ARG A 494 14.03 24.25 -0.30
CA ARG A 494 13.18 23.15 -0.81
C ARG A 494 12.67 23.46 -2.23
N ASP A 495 11.81 22.58 -2.74
CA ASP A 495 11.09 22.80 -3.99
C ASP A 495 12.02 22.95 -5.20
N TRP A 496 13.16 22.23 -5.19
CA TRP A 496 14.22 22.43 -6.17
C TRP A 496 13.74 22.25 -7.61
N VAL A 497 12.94 21.21 -7.88
CA VAL A 497 12.36 20.95 -9.21
C VAL A 497 11.44 22.09 -9.66
N ILE A 498 10.63 22.63 -8.75
CA ILE A 498 9.72 23.75 -9.05
C ILE A 498 10.54 24.97 -9.48
N ARG A 499 11.67 25.25 -8.80
CA ARG A 499 12.58 26.34 -9.15
C ARG A 499 13.23 26.15 -10.52
N GLN A 500 13.66 24.92 -10.85
CA GLN A 500 14.20 24.62 -12.18
C GLN A 500 13.16 24.89 -13.28
N ILE A 501 11.91 24.46 -13.07
CA ILE A 501 10.80 24.70 -14.01
C ILE A 501 10.49 26.20 -14.15
N ALA A 502 10.49 26.94 -13.04
CA ALA A 502 10.22 28.37 -13.04
C ALA A 502 11.28 29.17 -13.83
N GLN A 503 12.55 28.80 -13.66
CA GLN A 503 13.71 29.49 -14.25
C GLN A 503 14.00 29.06 -15.70
N GLY A 504 13.65 27.83 -16.08
CA GLY A 504 13.93 27.33 -17.42
C GLY A 504 12.88 27.72 -18.47
N PRO A 505 13.13 27.33 -19.73
CA PRO A 505 12.25 27.65 -20.86
C PRO A 505 10.92 26.88 -20.77
N LEU A 506 9.89 27.41 -21.43
CA LEU A 506 8.63 26.70 -21.66
C LEU A 506 8.87 25.50 -22.60
N LYS A 507 8.28 24.35 -22.28
CA LYS A 507 8.45 23.08 -23.02
C LYS A 507 7.10 22.50 -23.42
N PRO A 508 7.01 21.70 -24.51
CA PRO A 508 5.74 21.18 -25.02
C PRO A 508 5.24 19.96 -24.22
N VAL A 509 4.91 20.17 -22.95
CA VAL A 509 4.53 19.10 -22.00
C VAL A 509 3.17 19.43 -21.37
N ARG A 510 2.27 18.44 -21.34
CA ARG A 510 0.97 18.53 -20.65
C ARG A 510 1.03 17.80 -19.31
N TRP A 511 0.39 18.38 -18.30
CA TRP A 511 0.49 17.91 -16.91
C TRP A 511 -0.88 17.53 -16.36
N PHE A 512 -0.91 16.41 -15.64
CA PHE A 512 -1.95 16.05 -14.70
C PHE A 512 -1.30 15.86 -13.32
N LEU A 513 -1.76 16.60 -12.32
CA LEU A 513 -1.31 16.48 -10.93
C LEU A 513 -2.50 16.04 -10.07
N SER A 514 -2.36 14.95 -9.33
CA SER A 514 -3.35 14.54 -8.34
C SER A 514 -2.72 14.36 -6.97
N TYR A 515 -3.39 14.81 -5.92
CA TYR A 515 -2.89 14.74 -4.54
C TYR A 515 -4.04 14.82 -3.53
N GLY A 516 -3.85 14.12 -2.41
CA GLY A 516 -4.87 13.98 -1.38
C GLY A 516 -4.88 15.12 -0.38
N LEU A 517 -6.07 15.64 -0.05
CA LEU A 517 -6.28 16.73 0.91
C LEU A 517 -5.80 16.42 2.33
N LEU A 518 -5.56 15.14 2.64
CA LEU A 518 -5.08 14.65 3.93
C LEU A 518 -3.54 14.56 3.99
N GLU A 519 -2.83 14.90 2.90
CA GLU A 519 -1.36 14.94 2.85
C GLU A 519 -0.79 16.31 3.27
N ARG A 520 -1.45 16.95 4.23
CA ARG A 520 -1.05 18.25 4.76
C ARG A 520 0.22 18.16 5.59
N GLY A 521 0.86 19.31 5.68
CA GLY A 521 2.02 19.46 6.54
C GLY A 521 1.64 19.40 8.01
N VAL A 522 2.64 19.11 8.84
CA VAL A 522 2.52 19.03 10.30
C VAL A 522 3.47 20.07 10.91
N GLN A 523 3.09 20.66 12.04
CA GLN A 523 3.89 21.60 12.83
C GLN A 523 4.34 22.84 12.05
N GLY A 524 3.48 23.37 11.20
CA GLY A 524 3.78 24.54 10.36
C GLY A 524 4.77 24.29 9.23
N ALA A 525 5.25 23.05 9.04
CA ALA A 525 5.95 22.67 7.81
C ALA A 525 4.95 22.45 6.68
N GLY A 526 5.32 22.76 5.43
CA GLY A 526 4.50 22.42 4.26
C GLY A 526 4.41 20.91 3.99
N GLY A 527 3.23 20.45 3.55
CA GLY A 527 2.93 19.08 3.15
C GLY A 527 3.03 18.83 1.65
N ILE A 528 2.67 17.61 1.23
CA ILE A 528 2.59 17.23 -0.20
C ILE A 528 1.55 18.09 -0.91
N VAL A 529 0.42 18.37 -0.25
CA VAL A 529 -0.61 19.28 -0.79
C VAL A 529 -0.01 20.64 -1.14
N ASP A 530 0.78 21.23 -0.25
CA ASP A 530 1.29 22.59 -0.41
C ASP A 530 2.28 22.69 -1.57
N ASN A 531 3.22 21.75 -1.69
CA ASN A 531 4.18 21.78 -2.80
C ASN A 531 3.57 21.39 -4.16
N ASN A 532 2.54 20.54 -4.20
CA ASN A 532 1.83 20.25 -5.44
C ASN A 532 0.96 21.45 -5.89
N ARG A 533 0.33 22.16 -4.96
CA ARG A 533 -0.34 23.45 -5.24
C ARG A 533 0.66 24.51 -5.69
N HIS A 534 1.85 24.57 -5.09
CA HIS A 534 2.91 25.46 -5.52
C HIS A 534 3.36 25.15 -6.96
N LEU A 535 3.62 23.87 -7.28
CA LEU A 535 3.98 23.47 -8.64
C LEU A 535 2.87 23.82 -9.64
N ARG A 536 1.60 23.53 -9.31
CA ARG A 536 0.45 23.91 -10.15
C ARG A 536 0.50 25.40 -10.48
N ASN A 537 0.65 26.25 -9.47
CA ASN A 537 0.65 27.71 -9.66
C ASN A 537 1.83 28.15 -10.56
N VAL A 538 3.02 27.57 -10.39
CA VAL A 538 4.19 27.84 -11.25
C VAL A 538 3.95 27.38 -12.69
N LEU A 539 3.40 26.17 -12.89
CA LEU A 539 3.06 25.65 -14.22
C LEU A 539 2.04 26.54 -14.93
N GLN A 540 0.99 26.96 -14.23
CA GLN A 540 -0.02 27.88 -14.76
C GLN A 540 0.58 29.23 -15.14
N ALA A 541 1.38 29.83 -14.25
CA ALA A 541 2.04 31.11 -14.51
C ALA A 541 3.02 31.05 -15.70
N LYS A 542 3.66 29.90 -15.93
CA LYS A 542 4.54 29.66 -17.07
C LYS A 542 3.78 29.37 -18.37
N GLY A 543 2.47 29.11 -18.32
CA GLY A 543 1.64 28.80 -19.48
C GLY A 543 1.61 27.31 -19.88
N TYR A 544 1.94 26.39 -18.98
CA TYR A 544 1.79 24.95 -19.25
C TYR A 544 0.31 24.53 -19.21
N PRO A 545 -0.15 23.64 -20.11
CA PRO A 545 -1.43 22.96 -19.95
C PRO A 545 -1.35 22.02 -18.75
N VAL A 546 -2.00 22.40 -17.64
CA VAL A 546 -2.03 21.63 -16.40
C VAL A 546 -3.45 21.44 -15.90
N THR A 547 -3.80 20.20 -15.57
CA THR A 547 -5.03 19.84 -14.87
C THR A 547 -4.67 19.28 -13.51
N THR A 548 -5.44 19.64 -12.48
CA THR A 548 -5.21 19.13 -11.13
C THR A 548 -6.47 18.52 -10.55
N HIS A 549 -6.31 17.42 -9.82
CA HIS A 549 -7.39 16.81 -9.04
C HIS A 549 -6.98 16.74 -7.56
N GLU A 550 -7.73 17.42 -6.70
CA GLU A 550 -7.56 17.32 -5.25
C GLU A 550 -8.68 16.43 -4.70
N TYR A 551 -8.33 15.33 -4.03
CA TYR A 551 -9.31 14.35 -3.55
C TYR A 551 -9.28 14.21 -2.02
N GLY A 552 -10.38 13.75 -1.43
CA GLY A 552 -10.48 13.44 0.00
C GLY A 552 -9.69 12.19 0.39
N GLY A 553 -8.37 12.21 0.33
CA GLY A 553 -7.58 11.03 0.68
C GLY A 553 -6.14 11.38 1.05
N GLY A 554 -5.33 10.35 1.24
CA GLY A 554 -3.94 10.47 1.67
C GLY A 554 -2.94 9.87 0.68
N HIS A 555 -1.76 9.54 1.20
CA HIS A 555 -0.62 8.98 0.46
C HIS A 555 -0.78 7.47 0.23
N ASP A 556 -1.81 7.08 -0.53
CA ASP A 556 -2.32 5.71 -0.56
C ASP A 556 -2.42 5.11 -1.97
N TYR A 557 -1.82 3.93 -2.16
CA TYR A 557 -1.94 3.14 -3.39
C TYR A 557 -3.38 2.73 -3.70
N TYR A 558 -4.24 2.63 -2.67
CA TYR A 558 -5.66 2.35 -2.87
C TYR A 558 -6.32 3.40 -3.78
N VAL A 559 -6.05 4.68 -3.53
CA VAL A 559 -6.66 5.79 -4.29
C VAL A 559 -5.87 6.10 -5.55
N TRP A 560 -4.53 5.97 -5.51
CA TRP A 560 -3.70 6.24 -6.69
C TRP A 560 -4.06 5.38 -7.91
N GLY A 561 -4.60 4.16 -7.71
CA GLY A 561 -5.13 3.36 -8.81
C GLY A 561 -6.25 4.09 -9.59
N ASP A 562 -7.23 4.63 -8.87
CA ASP A 562 -8.33 5.41 -9.46
C ASP A 562 -7.82 6.71 -10.11
N GLU A 563 -6.83 7.36 -9.50
CA GLU A 563 -6.27 8.62 -10.00
C GLU A 563 -5.46 8.45 -11.30
N ILE A 564 -4.89 7.26 -11.55
CA ILE A 564 -4.27 6.94 -12.86
C ILE A 564 -5.32 7.02 -13.96
N LEU A 565 -6.51 6.45 -13.76
CA LEU A 565 -7.58 6.50 -14.76
C LEU A 565 -7.95 7.93 -15.11
N LEU A 566 -8.22 8.76 -14.09
CA LEU A 566 -8.61 10.16 -14.30
C LEU A 566 -7.50 10.95 -15.02
N GLY A 567 -6.24 10.71 -14.66
CA GLY A 567 -5.10 11.30 -15.33
C GLY A 567 -4.97 10.87 -16.78
N LEU A 568 -5.14 9.57 -17.08
CA LEU A 568 -5.10 9.06 -18.44
C LEU A 568 -6.24 9.62 -19.30
N GLN A 569 -7.47 9.68 -18.79
CA GLN A 569 -8.60 10.30 -19.49
C GLN A 569 -8.28 11.74 -19.87
N THR A 570 -7.82 12.53 -18.91
CA THR A 570 -7.48 13.94 -19.12
C THR A 570 -6.33 14.12 -20.13
N LEU A 571 -5.29 13.30 -20.02
CA LEU A 571 -4.07 13.44 -20.82
C LEU A 571 -4.24 12.89 -22.24
N LEU A 572 -5.05 11.85 -22.44
CA LEU A 572 -5.26 11.19 -23.73
C LEU A 572 -6.39 11.81 -24.56
N GLU A 573 -7.27 12.62 -23.95
CA GLU A 573 -8.24 13.46 -24.68
C GLU A 573 -7.52 14.37 -25.69
N THR A 574 -7.94 14.27 -26.95
CA THR A 574 -7.41 15.05 -28.08
C THR A 574 -8.29 16.29 -28.33
N GLY A 575 -7.99 17.40 -27.67
CA GLY A 575 -8.62 18.71 -27.92
C GLY A 575 -9.24 19.37 -26.68
N PRO A 576 -9.54 20.68 -26.72
CA PRO A 576 -10.28 21.36 -25.65
C PRO A 576 -11.74 20.88 -25.62
N ARG A 577 -12.29 20.74 -24.41
CA ARG A 577 -13.72 20.49 -24.19
C ARG A 577 -14.57 21.72 -24.49
#